data_AF-A0AAV6ZT33-F1
#
_entry.id   AF-A0AAV6ZT33-F1
#
_cell.length_a   1.000
_cell.length_b   1.000
_cell.length_c   1.000
_cell.angle_alpha   90.00
_cell.angle_beta   90.00
_cell.angle_gamma   90.00
#
_symmetry.space_group_name_H-M   'P 1'
#
loop_
_entity.id
_entity.type
_entity.pdbx_description
1 polymer ?
#
loop_
_entity_poly.entity_id
_entity_poly.type
_entity_poly.pdbx_seq_one_letter_code
_entity_poly.pdbx_strand_id
1 'polypeptide(L)'
;MICGLLVLSLGLSTLRHVAAVKLKYDEALLTANNHLLQPISLLVVSDYCYKCLFQPLMTLQPAQSLQPTNRTVILRTQFELTIHVVTEGGNGEPVCSWKQLYGEHGHYIISVQPNNGSVKCDNHVSKSPTNNLLRKCLRYALHLKMNPLT
;
A
#
# COMPACT_ATOMS: atom_id res chain seq x y z
N MET A 1 19.93 17.42 7.56
CA MET A 1 20.01 18.84 7.98
C MET A 1 19.35 19.80 6.98
N ILE A 2 18.26 19.40 6.28
CA ILE A 2 17.59 20.23 5.25
C ILE A 2 16.12 20.52 5.61
N CYS A 3 15.53 19.74 6.54
CA CYS A 3 14.14 19.92 6.98
C CYS A 3 13.92 21.14 7.90
N GLY A 4 14.96 21.57 8.64
CA GLY A 4 14.86 22.71 9.57
C GLY A 4 14.80 24.08 8.89
N LEU A 5 15.43 24.22 7.72
CA LEU A 5 15.49 25.50 6.98
C LEU A 5 14.18 25.84 6.25
N LEU A 6 13.39 24.84 5.86
CA LEU A 6 12.08 25.04 5.22
C LEU A 6 10.98 25.46 6.20
N VAL A 7 11.12 25.14 7.49
CA VAL A 7 10.12 25.48 8.52
C VAL A 7 10.26 26.92 8.98
N LEU A 8 11.49 27.47 9.02
CA LEU A 8 11.71 28.86 9.45
C LEU A 8 11.37 29.92 8.38
N SER A 9 11.43 29.61 7.08
CA SER A 9 11.17 30.59 6.02
C SER A 9 9.68 30.85 5.72
N LEU A 10 8.76 30.09 6.34
CA LEU A 10 7.32 30.26 6.17
C LEU A 10 6.64 31.01 7.34
N GLY A 11 7.43 31.50 8.31
CA GLY A 11 6.92 32.38 9.35
C GLY A 11 6.99 33.83 8.95
N LEU A 12 6.05 34.35 8.13
CA LEU A 12 5.41 35.66 8.38
C LEU A 12 4.33 36.16 7.39
N SER A 13 4.00 35.52 6.26
CA SER A 13 3.25 36.28 5.22
C SER A 13 2.10 35.63 4.45
N THR A 14 1.50 34.52 4.89
CA THR A 14 0.22 34.07 4.27
C THR A 14 -0.73 33.34 5.23
N LEU A 15 -1.21 34.03 6.27
CA LEU A 15 -2.45 33.66 6.95
C LEU A 15 -3.66 34.13 6.10
N ARG A 16 -3.81 33.62 4.88
CA ARG A 16 -5.00 33.85 4.03
C ARG A 16 -5.41 32.54 3.38
N HIS A 17 -6.54 32.03 3.84
CA HIS A 17 -7.30 30.92 3.24
C HIS A 17 -6.49 29.66 2.96
N VAL A 18 -6.13 28.92 4.01
CA VAL A 18 -6.15 27.45 3.89
C VAL A 18 -7.62 27.07 3.79
N ALA A 19 -8.21 27.27 2.60
CA ALA A 19 -9.37 26.51 2.21
C ALA A 19 -9.01 25.07 2.52
N ALA A 20 -9.78 24.40 3.37
CA ALA A 20 -9.55 23.03 3.77
C ALA A 20 -9.31 22.24 2.49
N VAL A 21 -8.05 21.92 2.21
CA VAL A 21 -7.67 21.03 1.13
C VAL A 21 -8.36 19.75 1.55
N LYS A 22 -9.51 19.47 0.94
CA LYS A 22 -10.25 18.24 1.13
C LYS A 22 -9.25 17.16 0.76
N LEU A 23 -8.63 16.54 1.78
CA LEU A 23 -7.55 15.58 1.61
C LEU A 23 -8.11 14.48 0.73
N LYS A 24 -7.81 14.56 -0.56
CA LYS A 24 -8.13 13.52 -1.53
C LYS A 24 -7.30 12.33 -1.07
N TYR A 25 -7.94 11.22 -0.79
CA TYR A 25 -7.24 10.01 -0.34
C TYR A 25 -6.06 9.74 -1.26
N ASP A 26 -4.92 9.34 -0.69
CA ASP A 26 -3.81 8.80 -1.46
C ASP A 26 -4.35 7.55 -2.18
N GLU A 27 -4.67 7.72 -3.45
CA GLU A 27 -5.15 6.65 -4.31
C GLU A 27 -3.93 6.01 -4.98
N ALA A 28 -3.75 4.72 -4.73
CA ALA A 28 -2.77 3.89 -5.41
C ALA A 28 -3.49 2.84 -6.25
N LEU A 29 -2.88 2.45 -7.36
CA LEU A 29 -3.38 1.36 -8.20
C LEU A 29 -2.64 0.07 -7.84
N LEU A 30 -3.39 -0.98 -7.50
CA LEU A 30 -2.84 -2.32 -7.30
C LEU A 30 -3.38 -3.27 -8.36
N THR A 31 -2.50 -3.87 -9.15
CA THR A 31 -2.82 -4.95 -10.07
C THR A 31 -2.25 -6.25 -9.53
N ALA A 32 -3.05 -7.31 -9.46
CA ALA A 32 -2.55 -8.65 -9.21
C ALA A 32 -2.68 -9.52 -10.46
N ASN A 33 -1.73 -10.41 -10.65
CA ASN A 33 -1.71 -11.45 -11.66
C ASN A 33 -1.65 -12.80 -10.98
N ASN A 34 -2.54 -13.71 -11.36
CA ASN A 34 -2.55 -15.09 -10.90
C ASN A 34 -2.11 -16.02 -12.03
N HIS A 35 -0.95 -16.67 -11.84
CA HIS A 35 -0.44 -17.70 -12.74
C HIS A 35 -0.72 -19.11 -12.22
N LEU A 36 -1.39 -19.26 -11.06
CA LEU A 36 -1.74 -20.56 -10.50
C LEU A 36 -2.98 -21.14 -11.20
N LEU A 37 -3.08 -22.47 -11.21
CA LEU A 37 -4.25 -23.21 -11.72
C LEU A 37 -5.40 -23.27 -10.72
N GLN A 38 -5.32 -22.53 -9.62
CA GLN A 38 -6.38 -22.39 -8.62
C GLN A 38 -6.68 -20.92 -8.33
N PRO A 39 -7.88 -20.61 -7.83
CA PRO A 39 -8.24 -19.25 -7.45
C PRO A 39 -7.40 -18.75 -6.29
N ILE A 40 -7.15 -17.43 -6.25
CA ILE A 40 -6.49 -16.76 -5.13
C ILE A 40 -7.34 -15.62 -4.60
N SER A 41 -7.23 -15.35 -3.31
CA SER A 41 -7.78 -14.15 -2.69
C SER A 41 -6.68 -13.35 -2.01
N LEU A 42 -6.71 -12.04 -2.26
CA LEU A 42 -5.89 -11.09 -1.51
C LEU A 42 -6.73 -10.57 -0.36
N LEU A 43 -6.18 -10.70 0.84
CA LEU A 43 -6.73 -10.15 2.06
C LEU A 43 -5.85 -9.02 2.55
N VAL A 44 -6.44 -8.03 3.22
CA VAL A 44 -5.73 -6.83 3.65
C VAL A 44 -6.14 -6.42 5.06
N VAL A 45 -5.18 -5.91 5.82
CA VAL A 45 -5.42 -5.18 7.06
C VAL A 45 -4.53 -3.95 7.09
N SER A 46 -5.02 -2.86 7.67
CA SER A 46 -4.21 -1.66 7.88
C SER A 46 -3.42 -1.79 9.17
N ASP A 47 -2.14 -1.44 9.13
CA ASP A 47 -1.26 -1.43 10.30
C ASP A 47 -1.65 -0.38 11.36
N TYR A 48 -2.55 0.56 11.01
CA TYR A 48 -3.16 1.46 12.00
C TYR A 48 -4.15 0.74 12.93
N CYS A 49 -4.70 -0.40 12.52
CA CYS A 49 -5.69 -1.11 13.31
C CYS A 49 -5.10 -2.33 14.00
N TYR A 50 -4.82 -2.18 15.29
CA TYR A 50 -4.20 -3.20 16.14
C TYR A 50 -5.09 -4.42 16.47
N LYS A 51 -6.40 -4.35 16.20
CA LYS A 51 -7.39 -5.41 16.49
C LYS A 51 -8.25 -5.80 15.29
N CYS A 52 -7.92 -5.33 14.09
CA CYS A 52 -8.70 -5.66 12.90
C CYS A 52 -8.35 -7.05 12.38
N LEU A 53 -9.37 -7.72 11.86
CA LEU A 53 -9.21 -8.93 11.08
C LEU A 53 -8.89 -8.58 9.63
N PHE A 54 -8.19 -9.48 8.94
CA PHE A 54 -7.99 -9.40 7.49
C PHE A 54 -9.32 -9.32 6.74
N GLN A 55 -9.44 -8.34 5.85
CA GLN A 55 -10.62 -8.12 5.03
C GLN A 55 -10.35 -8.55 3.58
N PRO A 56 -11.33 -9.09 2.84
CA PRO A 56 -11.18 -9.38 1.43
C PRO A 56 -10.92 -8.10 0.62
N LEU A 57 -9.82 -8.07 -0.13
CA LEU A 57 -9.50 -6.99 -1.06
C LEU A 57 -10.00 -7.33 -2.47
N MET A 58 -9.61 -8.49 -2.98
CA MET A 58 -10.05 -9.01 -4.26
C MET A 58 -9.79 -10.50 -4.41
N THR A 59 -10.55 -11.14 -5.29
CA THR A 59 -10.36 -12.55 -5.68
C THR A 59 -10.09 -12.62 -7.18
N LEU A 60 -9.15 -13.49 -7.56
CA LEU A 60 -8.76 -13.76 -8.94
C LEU A 60 -9.04 -15.21 -9.28
N GLN A 61 -9.55 -15.43 -10.49
CA GLN A 61 -9.81 -16.76 -11.02
C GLN A 61 -8.48 -17.49 -11.35
N PRO A 62 -8.51 -18.82 -11.54
CA PRO A 62 -7.34 -19.57 -12.01
C PRO A 62 -6.81 -19.03 -13.33
N ALA A 63 -5.52 -19.21 -13.58
CA ALA A 63 -4.91 -18.95 -14.88
C ALA A 63 -5.63 -19.74 -15.99
N GLN A 64 -5.81 -19.10 -17.15
CA GLN A 64 -6.43 -19.72 -18.31
C GLN A 64 -5.32 -20.23 -19.24
N SER A 65 -4.95 -21.51 -19.08
CA SER A 65 -3.85 -22.13 -19.82
C SER A 65 -2.53 -21.35 -19.63
N LEU A 66 -1.99 -20.74 -20.69
CA LEU A 66 -0.74 -19.98 -20.67
C LEU A 66 -0.88 -18.52 -20.22
N GLN A 67 -2.12 -18.03 -20.04
CA GLN A 67 -2.36 -16.62 -19.73
C GLN A 67 -2.79 -16.44 -18.27
N PRO A 68 -2.09 -15.57 -17.50
CA PRO A 68 -2.53 -15.26 -16.15
C PRO A 68 -3.84 -14.49 -16.17
N THR A 69 -4.66 -14.70 -15.15
CA THR A 69 -5.77 -13.78 -14.88
C THR A 69 -5.24 -12.57 -14.13
N ASN A 70 -5.84 -11.42 -14.36
CA ASN A 70 -5.48 -10.21 -13.66
C ASN A 70 -6.70 -9.49 -13.09
N ARG A 71 -6.46 -8.70 -12.05
CA ARG A 71 -7.47 -7.81 -11.50
C ARG A 71 -6.79 -6.59 -10.90
N THR A 72 -7.44 -5.45 -11.07
CA THR A 72 -6.94 -4.17 -10.58
C THR A 72 -7.93 -3.56 -9.61
N VAL A 73 -7.43 -2.96 -8.54
CA VAL A 73 -8.21 -2.26 -7.51
C VAL A 73 -7.51 -0.95 -7.14
N ILE A 74 -8.31 0.03 -6.74
CA ILE A 74 -7.80 1.29 -6.17
C ILE A 74 -7.71 1.12 -4.66
N LEU A 75 -6.52 1.36 -4.12
CA LEU A 75 -6.28 1.40 -2.69
C LEU A 75 -6.35 2.84 -2.20
N ARG A 76 -7.12 3.05 -1.13
CA ARG A 76 -7.26 4.35 -0.44
C ARG A 76 -6.80 4.19 0.99
N THR A 77 -5.53 4.48 1.24
CA THR A 77 -4.95 4.34 2.59
C THR A 77 -3.94 5.44 2.87
N GLN A 78 -3.85 5.84 4.14
CA GLN A 78 -2.77 6.70 4.63
C GLN A 78 -1.70 5.90 5.39
N PHE A 79 -1.98 4.63 5.64
CA PHE A 79 -1.20 3.73 6.47
C PHE A 79 -0.66 2.57 5.64
N GLU A 80 0.40 1.96 6.14
CA GLU A 80 0.88 0.70 5.61
C GLU A 80 -0.21 -0.37 5.69
N LEU A 81 -0.25 -1.22 4.67
CA LEU A 81 -1.16 -2.34 4.61
C LEU A 81 -0.35 -3.63 4.68
N THR A 82 -0.82 -4.57 5.50
CA THR A 82 -0.39 -5.96 5.44
C THR A 82 -1.28 -6.69 4.45
N ILE A 83 -0.69 -7.30 3.42
CA ILE A 83 -1.37 -8.06 2.37
C ILE A 83 -1.08 -9.55 2.58
N HIS A 84 -2.13 -10.37 2.60
CA HIS A 84 -2.06 -11.83 2.56
C HIS A 84 -2.59 -12.33 1.23
N VAL A 85 -1.88 -13.27 0.61
CA VAL A 85 -2.40 -14.06 -0.52
C VAL A 85 -2.78 -15.42 0.03
N VAL A 86 -4.02 -15.83 -0.15
CA VAL A 86 -4.51 -17.17 0.19
C VAL A 86 -4.98 -17.88 -1.08
N THR A 87 -4.83 -19.19 -1.12
CA THR A 87 -5.31 -20.02 -2.22
C THR A 87 -6.63 -20.70 -1.84
N GLU A 88 -7.53 -20.83 -2.80
CA GLU A 88 -8.75 -21.63 -2.58
C GLU A 88 -8.37 -23.13 -2.55
N GLY A 89 -8.88 -23.85 -1.55
CA GLY A 89 -8.50 -25.24 -1.25
C GLY A 89 -7.33 -25.42 -0.27
N GLY A 90 -6.68 -24.32 0.15
CA GLY A 90 -5.73 -24.34 1.26
C GLY A 90 -6.40 -24.44 2.64
N ASN A 91 -5.61 -24.55 3.69
CA ASN A 91 -6.06 -24.53 5.09
C ASN A 91 -6.39 -23.11 5.61
N GLY A 92 -6.43 -22.10 4.73
CA GLY A 92 -6.63 -20.70 5.09
C GLY A 92 -5.34 -19.94 5.44
N GLU A 93 -4.19 -20.63 5.49
CA GLU A 93 -2.90 -19.97 5.72
C GLU A 93 -2.44 -19.17 4.49
N PRO A 94 -1.79 -18.01 4.68
CA PRO A 94 -1.27 -17.21 3.59
C PRO A 94 -0.10 -17.92 2.92
N VAL A 95 -0.17 -18.07 1.60
CA VAL A 95 0.97 -18.54 0.79
C VAL A 95 2.02 -17.45 0.59
N CYS A 96 1.62 -16.18 0.75
CA CYS A 96 2.51 -15.02 0.76
C CYS A 96 1.96 -13.95 1.72
N SER A 97 2.85 -13.25 2.40
CA SER A 97 2.53 -12.12 3.28
C SER A 97 3.59 -11.04 3.20
N TRP A 98 3.19 -9.78 3.09
CA TRP A 98 4.10 -8.64 3.17
C TRP A 98 3.39 -7.36 3.61
N LYS A 99 4.19 -6.35 3.96
CA LYS A 99 3.73 -5.01 4.29
C LYS A 99 4.17 -4.02 3.21
N GLN A 100 3.28 -3.10 2.85
CA GLN A 100 3.58 -2.07 1.87
C GLN A 100 2.80 -0.79 2.16
N LEU A 101 3.51 0.33 2.18
CA LEU A 101 2.89 1.65 2.06
C LEU A 101 2.58 1.93 0.59
N TYR A 102 1.29 2.02 0.27
CA TYR A 102 0.79 2.37 -1.05
C TYR A 102 0.64 3.89 -1.16
N GLY A 103 1.45 4.51 -2.01
CA GLY A 103 1.50 5.96 -2.17
C GLY A 103 0.65 6.47 -3.32
N GLU A 104 0.25 7.74 -3.22
CA GLU A 104 -0.56 8.44 -4.20
C GLU A 104 0.00 8.34 -5.64
N HIS A 105 -0.87 8.02 -6.59
CA HIS A 105 -0.56 7.80 -8.00
C HIS A 105 0.48 6.71 -8.29
N GLY A 106 0.85 5.92 -7.28
CA GLY A 106 1.71 4.75 -7.43
C GLY A 106 0.97 3.60 -8.11
N HIS A 107 1.68 2.82 -8.91
CA HIS A 107 1.17 1.60 -9.53
C HIS A 107 2.02 0.42 -9.07
N TYR A 108 1.36 -0.52 -8.41
CA TYR A 108 1.95 -1.68 -7.79
C TYR A 108 1.42 -2.92 -8.48
N ILE A 109 2.30 -3.89 -8.71
CA ILE A 109 1.97 -5.14 -9.38
C ILE A 109 2.42 -6.31 -8.51
N ILE A 110 1.49 -7.23 -8.25
CA ILE A 110 1.74 -8.50 -7.58
C ILE A 110 1.60 -9.60 -8.62
N SER A 111 2.59 -10.47 -8.74
CA SER A 111 2.51 -11.68 -9.57
C SER A 111 2.66 -12.92 -8.70
N VAL A 112 1.63 -13.75 -8.68
CA VAL A 112 1.59 -15.01 -7.92
C VAL A 112 1.84 -16.16 -8.88
N GLN A 113 2.91 -16.92 -8.64
CA GLN A 113 3.45 -17.89 -9.59
C GLN A 113 3.78 -19.23 -8.90
N PRO A 114 3.67 -20.37 -9.62
CA PRO A 114 4.16 -21.64 -9.12
C PRO A 114 5.70 -21.63 -9.08
N ASN A 115 6.28 -22.28 -8.08
CA ASN A 115 7.73 -22.36 -7.89
C ASN A 115 8.13 -23.72 -7.32
N ASN A 116 8.41 -24.70 -8.19
CA ASN A 116 8.92 -26.02 -7.84
C ASN A 116 8.21 -26.69 -6.63
N GLY A 117 6.88 -26.74 -6.67
CA GLY A 117 6.06 -27.32 -5.58
C GLY A 117 5.67 -26.33 -4.48
N SER A 118 6.11 -25.08 -4.56
CA SER A 118 5.68 -23.96 -3.70
C SER A 118 5.01 -22.84 -4.50
N VAL A 119 4.55 -21.80 -3.82
CA VAL A 119 4.06 -20.56 -4.44
C VAL A 119 5.06 -19.44 -4.19
N LYS A 120 5.37 -18.66 -5.22
CA LYS A 120 6.18 -17.45 -5.14
C LYS A 120 5.34 -16.22 -5.47
N CYS A 121 5.48 -15.16 -4.67
CA CYS A 121 4.91 -13.86 -4.98
C CYS A 121 6.01 -12.84 -5.24
N ASP A 122 5.95 -12.21 -6.41
CA ASP A 122 6.78 -11.06 -6.75
C ASP A 122 5.93 -9.80 -6.65
N ASN A 123 6.34 -8.86 -5.79
CA ASN A 123 5.74 -7.53 -5.67
C ASN A 123 6.72 -6.49 -6.22
N HIS A 124 6.30 -5.69 -7.19
CA HIS A 124 7.11 -4.62 -7.74
C HIS A 124 6.31 -3.35 -8.01
N VAL A 125 7.02 -2.23 -8.09
CA VAL A 125 6.46 -0.91 -8.34
C VAL A 125 6.65 -0.58 -9.82
N SER A 126 5.58 -0.66 -10.60
CA SER A 126 5.54 -0.31 -12.02
C SER A 126 5.65 1.21 -12.23
N LYS A 127 4.96 1.98 -11.39
CA LYS A 127 5.06 3.43 -11.34
C LYS A 127 5.28 3.89 -9.91
N SER A 128 6.41 4.56 -9.70
CA SER A 128 6.72 5.15 -8.39
C SER A 128 5.62 6.14 -7.96
N PRO A 129 5.20 6.11 -6.68
CA PRO A 129 4.26 7.09 -6.17
C PRO A 129 4.85 8.49 -6.28
N THR A 130 3.99 9.50 -6.44
CA THR A 130 4.44 10.89 -6.50
C THR A 130 5.11 11.25 -5.17
N ASN A 131 6.31 11.83 -5.25
CA ASN A 131 7.19 12.04 -4.10
C ASN A 131 6.51 12.94 -3.05
N ASN A 132 6.06 12.33 -1.97
CA ASN A 132 5.33 12.98 -0.89
C ASN A 132 6.31 13.57 0.13
N LEU A 133 7.29 14.36 -0.35
CA LEU A 133 8.30 15.06 0.47
C LEU A 133 7.61 15.83 1.61
N LEU A 134 6.44 16.43 1.34
CA LEU A 134 5.60 17.05 2.36
C LEU A 134 5.11 16.06 3.42
N ARG A 135 4.66 14.84 3.08
CA ARG A 135 4.24 13.82 4.06
C ARG A 135 5.40 13.31 4.92
N LYS A 136 6.58 13.08 4.34
CA LYS A 136 7.76 12.68 5.14
C LYS A 136 8.15 13.79 6.11
N CYS A 137 8.12 15.05 5.66
CA CYS A 137 8.37 16.21 6.53
C CYS A 137 7.29 16.37 7.61
N LEU A 138 6.00 16.18 7.29
CA LEU A 138 4.91 16.28 8.25
C LEU A 138 4.98 15.18 9.31
N ARG A 139 5.32 13.93 8.94
CA ARG A 139 5.55 12.84 9.90
C ARG A 139 6.72 13.15 10.83
N TYR A 140 7.82 13.67 10.29
CA TYR A 140 8.97 14.07 11.10
C TYR A 140 8.62 15.23 12.07
N ALA A 141 7.87 16.22 11.60
CA ALA A 141 7.42 17.35 12.41
C ALA A 141 6.40 16.97 13.50
N LEU A 142 5.47 16.04 13.21
CA LEU A 142 4.50 15.53 14.19
C LEU A 142 5.18 14.65 15.25
N HIS A 143 6.14 13.80 14.83
CA HIS A 143 6.90 12.98 15.76
C HIS A 143 7.75 13.83 16.73
N LEU A 144 8.36 14.92 16.24
CA LEU A 144 9.07 15.90 17.08
C LEU A 144 8.15 16.68 18.02
N LYS A 145 6.90 16.98 17.62
CA LYS A 145 5.92 17.63 18.49
C LYS A 145 5.42 16.74 19.63
N MET A 146 5.43 15.42 19.45
CA MET A 146 4.97 14.44 20.45
C MET A 146 6.06 13.98 21.41
N ASN A 147 7.34 14.15 21.04
CA ASN A 147 8.49 13.98 21.92
C ASN A 147 9.31 15.27 21.91
N PRO A 148 8.88 16.33 22.62
CA PRO A 148 9.80 17.41 22.92
C PRO A 148 10.94 16.78 23.71
N LEU A 149 12.15 16.83 23.14
CA LEU A 149 13.37 16.53 23.88
C LEU A 149 13.32 17.41 25.14
N THR A 150 13.29 16.74 26.30
CA THR A 150 13.59 17.31 27.61
C THR A 150 14.87 18.13 27.57
#